data_AF-A0A4Z0PNT9-F1
#
_entry.id   AF-A0A4Z0PNT9-F1
#
_cell.length_a   1.000
_cell.length_b   1.000
_cell.length_c   1.000
_cell.angle_alpha   90.00
_cell.angle_beta   90.00
_cell.angle_gamma   90.00
#
_symmetry.space_group_name_H-M   'P 1'
#
loop_
_entity.id
_entity.type
_entity.pdbx_description
1 polymer ?
#
loop_
_entity_poly.entity_id
_entity_poly.type
_entity_poly.pdbx_seq_one_letter_code
_entity_poly.pdbx_strand_id
1 'polypeptide(L)' 'MSRRVKELELDELWTFVGRKRRKVWLWLAVERYSRRLVAWVLGSRGRATARRLWQALPPPYRTGAWYHTDE' A
#
# COMPACT_ATOMS: atom_id res chain seq x y z
N MET A 1 12.71 24.42 8.80
CA MET A 1 12.34 23.55 7.65
C MET A 1 10.91 23.05 7.86
N SER A 2 9.96 23.51 7.06
CA SER A 2 8.58 23.00 7.11
C SER A 2 8.59 21.51 6.71
N ARG A 3 8.19 20.62 7.62
CA ARG A 3 8.07 19.19 7.35
C ARG A 3 6.85 19.02 6.45
N ARG A 4 7.06 18.81 5.14
CA ARG A 4 5.97 18.46 4.23
C ARG A 4 5.25 17.23 4.80
N VAL A 5 3.93 17.33 4.91
CA VAL A 5 3.09 16.20 5.27
C VAL A 5 3.24 15.15 4.18
N LYS A 6 3.38 13.88 4.57
CA LYS A 6 3.51 12.77 3.64
C LYS A 6 2.12 12.27 3.30
N GLU A 7 1.84 12.10 2.01
CA GLU A 7 0.56 11.59 1.55
C GLU A 7 0.80 10.29 0.79
N LEU A 8 0.12 9.23 1.24
CA LEU A 8 0.12 7.92 0.59
C LEU A 8 -1.24 7.64 -0.02
N GLU A 9 -1.21 7.11 -1.24
CA GLU A 9 -2.34 6.46 -1.89
C GLU A 9 -2.19 4.95 -1.65
N LEU A 10 -3.17 4.37 -0.97
CA LEU A 10 -3.28 2.95 -0.71
C LEU A 10 -4.26 2.36 -1.70
N ASP A 11 -3.84 1.32 -2.42
CA ASP A 11 -4.62 0.72 -3.49
C ASP A 11 -4.56 -0.81 -3.42
N GLU A 12 -5.61 -1.46 -3.92
CA GLU A 12 -5.81 -2.90 -3.93
C GLU A 12 -6.11 -3.39 -5.35
N LEU A 13 -5.17 -4.11 -5.93
CA LEU A 13 -5.34 -4.71 -7.25
C LEU A 13 -5.41 -6.23 -7.10
N TRP A 14 -6.15 -6.90 -7.97
CA TRP A 14 -6.13 -8.35 -8.04
C TRP A 14 -5.63 -8.83 -9.40
N THR A 15 -4.86 -9.92 -9.38
CA THR A 15 -4.33 -10.56 -10.57
C THR A 15 -4.29 -12.08 -10.39
N PHE A 16 -3.81 -12.79 -11.41
CA PHE A 16 -3.60 -14.23 -11.39
C PHE A 16 -2.11 -14.55 -11.55
N VAL A 17 -1.61 -15.52 -10.78
CA VAL A 17 -0.20 -15.95 -10.90
C VAL A 17 -0.14 -17.35 -11.48
N GLY A 18 0.40 -17.48 -12.70
CA GLY A 18 0.58 -18.73 -13.44
C GLY A 18 -0.71 -19.32 -14.03
N ARG A 19 -1.84 -19.30 -13.30
CA ARG A 19 -3.15 -19.77 -13.78
C ARG A 19 -4.31 -18.98 -13.19
N LYS A 20 -5.42 -18.85 -13.93
CA LYS A 20 -6.63 -18.09 -13.54
C LYS A 20 -7.28 -18.54 -12.22
N ARG A 21 -7.07 -19.80 -11.79
CA ARG A 21 -7.58 -20.26 -10.48
C ARG A 21 -6.82 -19.68 -9.29
N ARG A 22 -5.60 -19.17 -9.51
CA ARG A 22 -4.74 -18.62 -8.46
C ARG A 22 -4.86 -17.08 -8.44
N LYS A 23 -6.00 -16.58 -7.98
CA LYS A 23 -6.22 -15.15 -7.74
C LYS A 23 -5.37 -14.69 -6.55
N VAL A 24 -4.66 -13.59 -6.70
CA VAL A 24 -3.88 -12.94 -5.64
C VAL A 24 -4.22 -11.46 -5.58
N TRP A 25 -4.16 -10.88 -4.39
CA TRP A 25 -4.30 -9.45 -4.18
C TRP A 25 -2.93 -8.82 -3.97
N LEU A 26 -2.68 -7.72 -4.67
CA LEU A 26 -1.55 -6.83 -4.53
C LEU A 26 -2.03 -5.58 -3.83
N TRP A 27 -1.48 -5.33 -2.65
CA TRP A 27 -1.68 -4.10 -1.91
C TRP A 27 -0.49 -3.18 -2.14
N LEU A 28 -0.76 -1.92 -2.47
CA LEU A 28 0.25 -0.91 -2.78
C LEU A 28 0.16 0.27 -1.81
N ALA A 29 1.30 0.88 -1.51
CA ALA A 29 1.39 2.20 -0.90
C ALA A 29 2.28 3.10 -1.75
N VAL A 30 1.70 4.13 -2.35
CA VAL A 30 2.38 5.03 -3.29
C VAL A 30 2.41 6.45 -2.73
N GLU A 31 3.57 7.11 -2.75
CA GLU A 31 3.66 8.51 -2.36
C GLU A 31 3.04 9.40 -3.43
N ARG A 32 2.01 10.17 -3.05
CA ARG A 32 1.17 10.92 -4.01
C ARG A 32 1.93 11.95 -4.82
N TYR A 33 2.89 12.64 -4.20
CA TYR A 33 3.67 13.69 -4.85
C TYR A 33 4.72 13.16 -5.83
N SER A 34 5.53 12.19 -5.39
CA SER A 34 6.64 11.66 -6.19
C SER A 34 6.26 10.46 -7.04
N ARG A 35 5.08 9.88 -6.82
CA ARG A 35 4.61 8.61 -7.38
C ARG A 35 5.54 7.42 -7.09
N ARG A 36 6.37 7.52 -6.06
CA ARG A 36 7.25 6.42 -5.64
C ARG A 36 6.46 5.35 -4.91
N LEU A 37 6.73 4.09 -5.25
CA LEU A 37 6.25 2.95 -4.49
C LEU A 37 7.00 2.86 -3.16
N VAL A 38 6.28 3.03 -2.06
CA VAL A 38 6.83 3.05 -0.70
C VAL A 38 6.82 1.66 -0.07
N ALA A 39 5.77 0.88 -0.32
CA ALA A 39 5.67 -0.51 0.11
C ALA A 39 4.66 -1.25 -0.77
N TRP A 40 4.77 -2.57 -0.80
CA TRP A 40 3.78 -3.46 -1.41
C TRP A 40 3.78 -4.81 -0.73
N VAL A 41 2.65 -5.52 -0.77
CA VAL A 41 2.55 -6.91 -0.30
C VAL A 41 1.57 -7.71 -1.15
N LEU A 42 1.83 -9.01 -1.30
CA LEU A 42 0.89 -9.97 -1.89
C LEU A 42 0.16 -10.78 -0.83
N GLY A 43 -1.13 -11.04 -1.06
CA GLY A 43 -1.96 -11.84 -0.17
C GLY A 43 -3.42 -11.92 -0.61
N SER A 44 -4.32 -11.84 0.37
CA SER A 44 -5.77 -11.71 0.16
C SER A 44 -6.22 -10.24 0.25
N ARG A 45 -7.47 -9.93 -0.12
CA ARG A 45 -8.12 -8.62 0.11
C ARG A 45 -8.36 -8.30 1.59
N GLY A 46 -7.95 -9.19 2.49
CA GLY A 46 -8.32 -9.10 3.90
C GLY A 46 -7.42 -8.15 4.69
N ARG A 47 -7.94 -7.75 5.85
CA ARG A 47 -7.23 -6.97 6.87
C ARG A 47 -5.87 -7.54 7.27
N ALA A 48 -5.68 -8.86 7.18
CA ALA A 48 -4.39 -9.49 7.45
C ALA A 48 -3.30 -9.02 6.48
N THR A 49 -3.62 -8.88 5.18
CA THR A 49 -2.69 -8.37 4.18
C THR A 49 -2.48 -6.87 4.34
N ALA A 50 -3.53 -6.10 4.62
CA ALA A 50 -3.42 -4.67 4.91
C ALA A 50 -2.49 -4.38 6.11
N ARG A 51 -2.58 -5.19 7.19
CA ARG A 51 -1.65 -5.09 8.33
C ARG A 51 -0.21 -5.40 7.94
N ARG A 52 0.02 -6.35 7.03
CA ARG A 52 1.35 -6.64 6.49
C ARG A 52 1.87 -5.45 5.67
N LEU A 53 1.03 -4.78 4.89
CA LEU A 53 1.40 -3.54 4.20
C LEU A 53 1.84 -2.45 5.21
N TRP A 54 1.04 -2.24 6.26
CA TRP A 54 1.36 -1.29 7.33
C TRP A 54 2.74 -1.57 7.96
N GLN A 55 3.01 -2.84 8.26
CA GLN A 55 4.30 -3.28 8.80
C GLN A 55 5.46 -3.16 7.80
N ALA A 56 5.18 -3.15 6.51
CA ALA A 56 6.19 -2.94 5.47
C ALA A 56 6.51 -1.45 5.24
N LEU A 57 5.63 -0.52 5.66
CA LEU A 57 5.88 0.91 5.51
C LEU A 57 7.16 1.33 6.25
N PRO A 58 8.03 2.17 5.66
CA PRO A 58 9.15 2.76 6.37
C PRO A 58 8.67 3.63 7.55
N PRO A 59 9.42 3.72 8.67
CA PRO A 59 9.01 4.45 9.86
C PRO A 59 8.52 5.90 9.61
N PRO A 60 9.16 6.68 8.71
CA PRO A 60 8.70 8.04 8.43
C PRO A 60 7.30 8.15 7.83
N TYR A 61 6.75 7.08 7.27
CA TYR A 61 5.40 7.06 6.73
C TYR A 61 4.37 6.59 7.75
N ARG A 62 4.73 5.84 8.80
CA ARG A 62 3.77 5.31 9.79
C ARG A 62 3.17 6.37 10.72
N THR A 63 3.77 7.55 10.78
CA THR A 63 3.35 8.64 11.68
C THR A 63 3.35 9.97 10.93
N GLY A 64 2.30 10.78 11.10
CA GLY A 64 2.23 12.10 10.47
C GLY A 64 2.11 12.05 8.94
N ALA A 65 1.51 10.97 8.41
CA ALA A 65 1.14 10.84 7.01
C ALA A 65 -0.38 10.76 6.87
N TRP A 66 -0.92 11.34 5.80
CA TRP A 66 -2.28 11.11 5.36
C TRP A 66 -2.32 9.90 4.43
N TYR A 67 -3.35 9.08 4.61
CA TYR A 67 -3.59 7.90 3.79
C TYR A 67 -4.91 8.10 3.06
N HIS A 68 -4.85 7.95 1.74
CA HIS A 68 -5.99 8.01 0.86
C HIS A 68 -6.28 6.61 0.36
N THR A 69 -7.53 6.22 0.39
CA THR A 69 -8.08 5.00 -0.22
C THR A 69 -9.33 5.41 -0.98
N ASP A 70 -9.71 4.64 -1.97
CA ASP A 70 -10.88 4.83 -2.82
C ASP A 70 -12.19 4.28 -2.23
N GLU A 71 -12.12 3.62 -1.06
CA GLU A 71 -13.27 3.13 -0.28
C GLU A 71 -13.85 4.16 0.72
#